data_AF-A0A2J8J341-F1
#
_entry.id   AF-A0A2J8J341-F1
#
_cell.length_a   1.000
_cell.length_b   1.000
_cell.length_c   1.000
_cell.angle_alpha   90.00
_cell.angle_beta   90.00
_cell.angle_gamma   90.00
#
_symmetry.space_group_name_H-M   'P 1'
#
loop_
_entity.id
_entity.type
_entity.pdbx_description
1 polymer ?
#
loop_
_entity_poly.entity_id
_entity_poly.type
_entity_poly.pdbx_seq_one_letter_code
_entity_poly.pdbx_strand_id
1 'polypeptide(L)'
;MIRLGGWCAPRLCSAAVPAGRRGAAGGPGLAGGRALRVLVDMDGVLADFEGGFLRKFRARFPDQPFIALEDRRGFWVSEQYGRLRPGLSVSVPAPPRAGPPSRPEPQTPPLRG
;
A
#
# COMPACT_ATOMS: atom_id res chain seq x y z
N MET A 1 -9.60 -46.91 15.69
CA MET A 1 -8.62 -46.60 14.63
C MET A 1 -9.38 -45.90 13.50
N ILE A 2 -9.37 -44.57 13.49
CA ILE A 2 -10.26 -43.74 12.65
C ILE A 2 -9.47 -43.30 11.41
N ARG A 3 -9.97 -43.60 10.21
CA ARG A 3 -9.39 -43.17 8.93
C ARG A 3 -9.82 -41.74 8.63
N LEU A 4 -8.87 -40.81 8.65
CA LEU A 4 -9.05 -39.45 8.16
C LEU A 4 -8.73 -39.43 6.66
N GLY A 5 -9.76 -39.28 5.83
CA GLY A 5 -9.64 -39.05 4.39
C GLY A 5 -9.08 -37.65 4.13
N GLY A 6 -7.96 -37.59 3.41
CA GLY A 6 -7.38 -36.34 2.93
C GLY A 6 -8.14 -35.82 1.71
N TRP A 7 -8.67 -34.62 1.81
CA TRP A 7 -9.15 -33.86 0.66
C TRP A 7 -7.97 -33.15 -0.01
N CYS A 8 -7.58 -33.64 -1.19
CA CYS A 8 -6.70 -32.93 -2.11
C CYS A 8 -7.50 -31.85 -2.85
N ALA A 9 -7.19 -30.58 -2.62
CA ALA A 9 -7.66 -29.50 -3.48
C ALA A 9 -6.86 -29.48 -4.80
N PRO A 10 -7.48 -29.27 -5.98
CA PRO A 10 -6.75 -29.19 -7.23
C PRO A 10 -6.02 -27.84 -7.32
N ARG A 11 -4.73 -27.91 -7.65
CA ARG A 11 -3.91 -26.74 -8.02
C ARG A 11 -4.50 -26.13 -9.29
N LEU A 12 -4.95 -24.88 -9.23
CA LEU A 12 -5.26 -24.08 -10.40
C LEU A 12 -3.96 -23.80 -11.16
N CYS A 13 -3.76 -24.52 -12.26
CA CYS A 13 -2.76 -24.21 -13.28
C CYS A 13 -3.05 -22.83 -13.86
N SER A 14 -2.24 -21.83 -13.53
CA SER A 14 -2.25 -20.56 -14.26
C SER A 14 -1.53 -20.79 -15.59
N ALA A 15 -2.28 -20.67 -16.68
CA ALA A 15 -1.78 -20.86 -18.04
C ALA A 15 -0.68 -19.84 -18.35
N ALA A 16 0.47 -20.33 -18.82
CA ALA A 16 1.56 -19.50 -19.30
C ALA A 16 1.10 -18.68 -20.52
N VAL A 17 1.21 -17.35 -20.43
CA VAL A 17 1.06 -16.45 -21.58
C VAL A 17 2.25 -16.70 -22.53
N PRO A 18 2.04 -17.01 -23.82
CA PRO A 18 3.17 -17.24 -24.72
C PRO A 18 3.89 -15.91 -24.95
N ALA A 19 5.18 -15.89 -24.67
CA ALA A 19 6.07 -14.80 -25.06
C ALA A 19 6.15 -14.76 -26.59
N GLY A 20 5.36 -13.88 -27.20
CA GLY A 20 5.42 -13.58 -28.62
C GLY A 20 6.76 -12.95 -28.97
N ARG A 21 7.71 -13.76 -29.47
CA ARG A 21 8.84 -13.25 -30.24
C ARG A 21 8.31 -12.66 -31.55
N ARG A 22 8.39 -11.33 -31.71
CA ARG A 22 8.25 -10.67 -33.01
C ARG A 22 9.35 -9.62 -33.19
N GLY A 23 10.16 -9.83 -34.22
CA GLY A 23 10.77 -8.77 -35.02
C GLY A 23 12.15 -8.28 -34.58
N ALA A 24 13.20 -8.98 -35.04
CA ALA A 24 14.42 -8.30 -35.43
C ALA A 24 14.18 -7.72 -36.83
N ALA A 25 14.06 -6.40 -36.92
CA ALA A 25 14.20 -5.66 -38.17
C ALA A 25 15.22 -4.55 -37.91
N GLY A 26 16.44 -4.76 -38.40
CA GLY A 26 17.51 -3.78 -38.35
C GLY A 26 17.21 -2.62 -39.28
N GLY A 27 17.17 -1.42 -38.73
CA GLY A 27 17.40 -0.16 -39.44
C GLY A 27 18.57 0.56 -38.77
N PRO A 28 19.40 1.32 -39.50
CA PRO A 28 20.51 2.06 -38.91
C PRO A 28 19.95 3.33 -38.26
N GLY A 29 19.40 3.19 -37.05
CA GLY A 29 18.84 4.29 -36.27
C GLY A 29 19.61 4.46 -34.96
N LEU A 30 20.54 5.42 -34.95
CA LEU A 30 21.05 6.18 -33.80
C LEU A 30 21.33 5.39 -32.50
N ALA A 31 22.62 5.16 -32.22
CA ALA A 31 23.21 4.79 -30.92
C ALA A 31 22.19 4.46 -29.80
N GLY A 32 21.83 3.18 -29.69
CA GLY A 32 20.84 2.68 -28.75
C GLY A 32 21.29 2.79 -27.28
N GLY A 33 21.23 3.98 -26.72
CA GLY A 33 21.40 4.22 -25.29
C GLY A 33 20.19 3.68 -24.53
N ARG A 34 20.40 2.70 -23.64
CA ARG A 34 19.34 2.21 -22.75
C ARG A 34 18.91 3.37 -21.85
N ALA A 35 17.61 3.69 -21.84
CA ALA A 35 17.06 4.73 -20.97
C ALA A 35 17.39 4.44 -19.50
N LEU A 36 17.80 5.48 -18.77
CA LEU A 36 18.00 5.40 -17.34
C LEU A 36 16.66 5.14 -16.64
N ARG A 37 16.67 4.24 -15.66
CA ARG A 37 15.50 3.96 -14.82
C ARG A 37 15.71 4.59 -13.46
N VAL A 38 14.76 5.43 -13.04
CA VAL A 38 14.77 6.11 -11.74
C VAL A 38 13.59 5.59 -10.94
N LEU A 39 13.85 5.16 -9.70
CA LEU A 39 12.82 4.81 -8.74
C LEU A 39 12.63 6.01 -7.81
N VAL A 40 11.38 6.46 -7.69
CA VAL A 40 11.00 7.58 -6.83
C VAL A 40 10.18 7.01 -5.70
N ASP A 41 10.62 7.26 -4.46
CA ASP A 41 9.90 6.83 -3.27
C ASP A 41 8.64 7.70 -3.03
N MET A 42 7.78 7.30 -2.10
CA MET A 42 6.52 7.98 -1.81
C MET A 42 6.64 8.89 -0.58
N ASP A 43 6.84 8.31 0.60
CA ASP A 43 6.74 9.04 1.88
C ASP A 43 8.02 9.83 2.16
N GLY A 44 7.89 11.14 2.35
CA GLY A 44 9.04 12.04 2.49
C GLY A 44 9.71 12.43 1.17
N VAL A 45 9.24 11.89 0.02
CA VAL A 45 9.72 12.24 -1.32
C VAL A 45 8.62 12.88 -2.16
N LEU A 46 7.49 12.19 -2.35
CA LEU A 46 6.31 12.72 -3.06
C LEU A 46 5.21 13.18 -2.11
N ALA A 47 5.03 12.46 -1.00
CA ALA A 47 4.01 12.72 0.00
C ALA A 47 4.63 13.28 1.28
N ASP A 48 4.07 14.39 1.78
CA ASP A 48 4.44 14.96 3.09
C ASP A 48 3.84 14.12 4.24
N PHE A 49 4.48 12.99 4.50
CA PHE A 49 4.10 12.09 5.59
C PHE A 49 4.30 12.77 6.95
N GLU A 50 5.45 13.39 7.19
CA GLU A 50 5.82 13.99 8.50
C GLU A 50 4.91 15.15 8.88
N GLY A 51 4.72 16.13 7.99
CA GLY A 51 3.84 17.26 8.23
C GLY A 51 2.36 16.84 8.31
N GLY A 52 1.95 15.86 7.48
CA GLY A 52 0.64 15.23 7.56
C GLY A 52 0.38 14.53 8.88
N PHE A 53 1.35 13.76 9.37
CA PHE A 53 1.32 13.09 10.66
C PHE A 53 1.21 14.11 11.80
N LEU A 54 2.13 15.09 11.86
CA LEU A 54 2.18 16.04 12.97
C LEU A 54 0.89 16.86 13.09
N ARG A 55 0.33 17.30 11.96
CA ARG A 55 -0.95 18.03 11.93
C ARG A 55 -2.09 17.20 12.52
N LYS A 56 -2.22 15.93 12.10
CA LYS A 56 -3.26 15.03 12.60
C LYS A 56 -3.03 14.64 14.06
N PHE A 57 -1.78 14.43 14.46
CA PHE A 57 -1.41 14.11 15.83
C PHE A 57 -1.82 15.23 16.78
N ARG A 58 -1.45 16.49 16.48
CA ARG A 58 -1.81 17.65 17.30
C ARG A 58 -3.32 17.89 17.37
N ALA A 59 -4.04 17.63 16.28
CA ALA A 59 -5.50 17.75 16.27
C ALA A 59 -6.18 16.67 17.13
N ARG A 60 -5.67 15.43 17.10
CA ARG A 60 -6.24 14.30 17.83
C ARG A 60 -5.84 14.25 19.31
N PHE A 61 -4.63 14.71 19.62
CA PHE A 61 -4.02 14.63 20.95
C PHE A 61 -3.46 16.01 21.34
N PRO A 62 -4.32 17.03 21.54
CA PRO A 62 -3.88 18.42 21.73
C PRO A 62 -3.02 18.62 22.98
N ASP A 63 -3.21 17.79 24.01
CA ASP A 63 -2.51 17.88 25.29
C ASP A 63 -1.24 17.02 25.36
N GLN A 64 -0.93 16.26 24.30
CA GLN A 64 0.28 15.43 24.26
C GLN A 64 1.48 16.23 23.76
N PRO A 65 2.70 15.98 24.30
CA PRO A 65 3.89 16.59 23.75
C PRO A 65 4.12 16.11 22.31
N PHE A 66 4.69 16.97 21.47
CA PHE A 66 5.00 16.68 20.09
C PHE A 66 6.44 17.08 19.76
N ILE A 67 6.96 16.51 18.68
CA ILE A 67 8.27 16.86 18.13
C ILE A 67 8.02 17.75 16.92
N ALA A 68 8.57 18.94 16.93
CA ALA A 68 8.47 19.83 15.79
C ALA A 68 9.37 19.32 14.64
N LEU A 69 9.07 19.70 13.39
CA LEU A 69 9.65 19.04 12.22
C LEU A 69 11.17 19.25 12.11
N GLU A 70 11.67 20.39 12.59
CA GLU A 70 13.11 20.69 12.61
C GLU A 70 13.87 19.89 13.70
N ASP A 71 13.16 19.39 14.71
CA ASP A 71 13.68 18.53 15.79
C ASP A 71 13.57 17.02 15.47
N ARG A 72 12.95 16.64 14.35
CA ARG A 72 12.82 15.23 13.94
C ARG A 72 14.17 14.60 13.63
N ARG A 73 14.44 13.44 14.22
CA ARG A 73 15.65 12.64 13.99
C ARG A 73 15.31 11.16 13.83
N GLY A 74 16.03 10.48 12.96
CA GLY A 74 15.80 9.07 12.66
C GLY A 74 14.53 8.82 11.84
N PHE A 75 14.49 7.66 11.19
CA PHE A 75 13.43 7.31 10.23
C PHE A 75 12.09 6.99 10.92
N TRP A 76 12.13 6.33 12.09
CA TRP A 76 10.93 5.87 12.77
C TRP A 76 10.36 6.93 13.72
N VAL A 77 9.25 7.56 13.31
CA VAL A 77 8.50 8.52 14.14
C VAL A 77 8.11 7.91 15.50
N SER A 78 7.62 6.67 15.51
CA SER A 78 7.18 5.97 16.72
C SER A 78 8.30 5.80 17.75
N GLU A 79 9.52 5.55 17.31
CA GLU A 79 10.67 5.41 18.21
C GLU A 79 11.00 6.73 18.90
N GLN A 80 11.05 7.84 18.15
CA GLN A 80 11.37 9.15 18.72
C GLN A 80 10.24 9.62 19.66
N TYR A 81 8.98 9.42 19.28
CA TYR A 81 7.83 9.71 20.15
C TYR A 81 7.81 8.82 21.41
N GLY A 82 8.21 7.56 21.29
CA GLY A 82 8.37 6.66 22.43
C GLY A 82 9.38 7.13 23.46
N ARG A 83 10.48 7.74 23.01
CA ARG A 83 11.50 8.34 23.88
C ARG A 83 11.02 9.65 24.50
N LEU A 84 10.16 10.41 23.81
CA LEU A 84 9.58 11.65 24.32
C LEU A 84 8.66 11.40 25.52
N ARG A 85 7.77 10.42 25.40
CA ARG A 85 6.88 10.00 26.48
C ARG A 85 6.53 8.52 26.33
N PRO A 86 6.73 7.70 27.38
CA PRO A 86 6.27 6.31 27.39
C PRO A 86 4.78 6.21 27.02
N GLY A 87 4.45 5.33 26.07
CA GLY A 87 3.07 5.15 25.57
C GLY A 87 2.75 5.92 24.29
N LEU A 88 3.62 6.82 23.81
CA LEU A 88 3.49 7.42 22.47
C LEU A 88 4.16 6.61 21.36
N SER A 89 4.86 5.52 21.70
CA SER A 89 5.49 4.61 20.75
C SER A 89 4.51 3.69 20.00
N VAL A 90 3.21 3.92 20.12
CA VAL A 90 2.20 3.02 19.55
C VAL A 90 2.26 3.10 18.03
N SER A 91 2.66 2.00 17.41
CA SER A 91 2.41 1.73 15.99
C SER A 91 0.93 1.96 15.73
N VAL A 92 0.61 2.97 14.91
CA VAL A 92 -0.77 3.30 14.56
C VAL A 92 -1.47 2.01 14.13
N PRO A 93 -2.48 1.49 14.86
CA PRO A 93 -3.24 0.36 14.36
C PRO A 93 -3.85 0.81 13.04
N ALA A 94 -3.64 0.00 11.99
CA ALA A 94 -4.16 0.30 10.66
C ALA A 94 -5.64 0.68 10.79
N PRO A 95 -6.12 1.73 10.09
CA PRO A 95 -7.54 2.05 10.11
C PRO A 95 -8.33 0.79 9.70
N PRO A 96 -9.52 0.56 10.27
CA PRO A 96 -10.37 -0.55 9.86
C PRO A 96 -10.53 -0.46 8.34
N ARG A 97 -10.17 -1.53 7.63
CA ARG A 97 -10.37 -1.59 6.18
C ARG A 97 -11.85 -1.32 5.94
N ALA A 98 -12.17 -0.28 5.17
CA ALA A 98 -13.51 -0.15 4.64
C ALA A 98 -13.83 -1.47 3.93
N GLY A 99 -14.93 -2.11 4.33
CA GLY A 99 -15.41 -3.29 3.63
C GLY A 99 -15.59 -2.97 2.14
N PRO A 100 -15.54 -3.97 1.25
CA PRO A 100 -15.88 -3.74 -0.14
C PRO A 100 -17.26 -3.04 -0.21
N PRO A 101 -17.46 -2.08 -1.14
CA PRO A 101 -18.74 -1.40 -1.28
C PRO A 101 -19.85 -2.45 -1.45
N SER A 102 -20.94 -2.28 -0.71
CA SER A 102 -22.12 -3.14 -0.82
C SER A 102 -22.55 -3.19 -2.28
N ARG A 103 -22.69 -4.39 -2.84
CA ARG A 103 -23.22 -4.56 -4.19
C ARG A 103 -24.63 -3.96 -4.23
N PRO A 104 -24.98 -3.13 -5.23
CA PRO A 104 -26.33 -2.60 -5.33
C PRO A 104 -27.32 -3.76 -5.45
N GLU A 105 -28.39 -3.69 -4.65
CA GLU A 105 -29.54 -4.61 -4.72
C GLU A 105 -30.08 -4.64 -6.15
N PRO A 106 -30.36 -5.82 -6.72
CA PRO A 106 -30.97 -5.92 -8.04
C PRO A 106 -32.37 -5.29 -8.00
N GLN A 107 -32.56 -4.21 -8.76
CA GLN A 107 -33.87 -3.61 -8.93
C GLN A 107 -34.71 -4.52 -9.82
N THR A 108 -35.76 -5.12 -9.25
CA THR A 108 -36.76 -5.87 -10.02
C THR A 108 -37.57 -4.86 -10.86
N PRO A 109 -37.56 -4.93 -12.20
CA PRO A 109 -38.36 -4.02 -13.01
C PRO A 109 -39.86 -4.29 -12.76
N PRO A 110 -40.71 -3.24 -12.80
CA PRO A 110 -42.14 -3.42 -12.61
C PRO A 110 -42.70 -4.31 -13.73
N LEU A 111 -43.53 -5.28 -13.33
CA LEU A 111 -44.29 -6.12 -14.25
C LEU A 111 -45.21 -5.20 -15.07
N ARG A 112 -45.03 -5.19 -16.40
CA ARG A 112 -45.97 -4.55 -17.32
C ARG A 112 -47.31 -5.28 -17.22
N GLY A 113 -48.35 -4.55 -16.85
CA GLY A 113 -49.75 -4.94 -17.04
C GLY A 113 -50.18 -4.80 -18.49
#